data_AF-A0A3Q3H289-F1
#
_entry.id   AF-A0A3Q3H289-F1
#
_cell.length_a   1.000
_cell.length_b   1.000
_cell.length_c   1.000
_cell.angle_alpha   90.00
_cell.angle_beta   90.00
_cell.angle_gamma   90.00
#
_symmetry.space_group_name_H-M   'P 1'
#
loop_
_entity.id
_entity.type
_entity.pdbx_description
1 polymer ?
#
loop_
_entity_poly.entity_id
_entity_poly.type
_entity_poly.pdbx_seq_one_letter_code
_entity_poly.pdbx_strand_id
1 'polypeptide(L)'
;TWEAPRFDGWYNSLGSPRRGAVGSHLVRLMPAHYWDGVYQAVHEPLQPNPRRLSRLLTEGPSGRPSTRNQTVLSLFFGYHVAFEIFDSRTPGCPPEFMNIRVPKGDPVFDPTGTGKVLLPFQRGQWDKESGQSPGNPRTQVNSVTAWLDGSSIYGPSSSWSDSLRSFSGGLLASGSERNMPRKGGGRGFMWSAPDPSTGEHGPQGLYAERERDGGGAEGIIWFRYHNHVAAGLHGEHPEWSDEELFQHARKTVVATFQNIALYEWLPGFLGDKKLPPYPGYQKFVDPGISPEFQAAAVRFGVTMAPPGVYMRNRTCHFRQVLGVDGSSSPAMRLCHSFWKRLVRPLRAGQDVDDLLMGMASQIAEREDSIVVEDLRGFLTFLSFLLFRAAWWGLFLFIVFFPYVF
;
A
#
# COMPACT_ATOMS: atom_id res chain seq x y z
N THR A 1 10.60 28.83 13.99
CA THR A 1 11.70 28.03 13.42
C THR A 1 11.68 26.64 14.03
N TRP A 2 12.00 25.59 13.26
CA TRP A 2 12.12 24.20 13.72
C TRP A 2 13.12 23.44 12.82
N GLU A 3 13.56 22.25 13.22
CA GLU A 3 14.36 21.35 12.39
C GLU A 3 13.47 20.61 11.39
N ALA A 4 13.66 20.84 10.09
CA ALA A 4 12.87 20.18 9.05
C ALA A 4 13.10 18.66 9.08
N PRO A 5 12.04 17.83 9.22
CA PRO A 5 12.19 16.38 9.21
C PRO A 5 12.79 15.91 7.89
N ARG A 6 13.76 14.98 7.95
CA ARG A 6 14.33 14.40 6.74
C ARG A 6 13.31 13.52 6.01
N PHE A 7 13.50 13.32 4.70
CA PHE A 7 12.65 12.45 3.88
C PHE A 7 13.01 10.97 3.99
N ASP A 8 14.24 10.67 4.39
CA ASP A 8 14.79 9.31 4.47
C ASP A 8 14.61 8.66 5.85
N GLY A 9 13.97 9.36 6.79
CA GLY A 9 13.73 8.90 8.16
C GLY A 9 14.98 8.82 9.04
N TRP A 10 16.15 9.25 8.56
CA TRP A 10 17.39 9.26 9.33
C TRP A 10 17.38 10.34 10.42
N TYR A 11 18.16 10.11 11.47
CA TYR A 11 18.37 11.06 12.59
C TYR A 11 17.12 11.42 13.39
N ASN A 12 15.99 10.73 13.19
CA ASN A 12 14.79 10.90 14.02
C ASN A 12 15.03 10.40 15.47
N SER A 13 15.78 9.30 15.63
CA SER A 13 16.23 8.82 16.94
C SER A 13 17.66 9.27 17.23
N LEU A 14 17.85 10.01 18.32
CA LEU A 14 19.16 10.55 18.74
C LEU A 14 20.18 9.44 19.05
N GLY A 15 19.76 8.37 19.70
CA GLY A 15 20.63 7.26 20.09
C GLY A 15 20.87 6.23 18.99
N SER A 16 20.06 6.24 17.92
CA SER A 16 20.15 5.27 16.83
C SER A 16 19.68 5.90 15.51
N PRO A 17 20.56 6.64 14.82
CA PRO A 17 20.18 7.41 13.63
C PRO A 17 19.54 6.61 12.48
N ARG A 18 19.79 5.30 12.41
CA ARG A 18 19.25 4.38 11.38
C ARG A 18 17.84 3.86 11.69
N ARG A 19 17.35 4.06 12.91
CA ARG A 19 16.10 3.48 13.38
C ARG A 19 14.90 4.09 12.63
N GLY A 20 14.10 3.24 12.00
CA GLY A 20 12.95 3.65 11.19
C GLY A 20 13.30 4.34 9.87
N ALA A 21 14.57 4.44 9.52
CA ALA A 21 15.00 5.00 8.25
C ALA A 21 14.75 4.04 7.08
N VAL A 22 14.77 4.56 5.86
CA VAL A 22 14.72 3.75 4.64
C VAL A 22 15.89 2.75 4.62
N GLY A 23 15.60 1.49 4.30
CA GLY A 23 16.55 0.39 4.31
C GLY A 23 16.83 -0.20 5.70
N SER A 24 16.20 0.32 6.76
CA SER A 24 16.30 -0.27 8.10
C SER A 24 15.67 -1.67 8.14
N HIS A 25 16.13 -2.50 9.09
CA HIS A 25 15.59 -3.83 9.27
C HIS A 25 14.15 -3.78 9.81
N LEU A 26 13.34 -4.76 9.41
CA LEU A 26 12.09 -5.02 10.09
C LEU A 26 12.38 -5.62 11.47
N VAL A 27 11.72 -5.09 12.51
CA VAL A 27 11.84 -5.64 13.87
C VAL A 27 11.07 -6.94 13.97
N ARG A 28 11.37 -7.80 14.93
CA ARG A 28 10.64 -9.06 15.09
C ARG A 28 10.00 -9.14 16.46
N LEU A 29 8.74 -9.58 16.49
CA LEU A 29 8.09 -9.92 17.76
C LEU A 29 8.56 -11.29 18.26
N MET A 30 8.87 -12.20 17.33
CA MET A 30 9.39 -13.54 17.62
C MET A 30 10.64 -13.86 16.79
N PRO A 31 11.53 -14.74 17.26
CA PRO A 31 12.68 -15.19 16.47
C PRO A 31 12.29 -15.70 15.07
N ALA A 32 13.16 -15.51 14.08
CA ALA A 32 12.90 -15.94 12.72
C ALA A 32 12.75 -17.48 12.64
N HIS A 33 11.68 -17.94 12.02
CA HIS A 33 11.43 -19.37 11.81
C HIS A 33 11.76 -19.79 10.38
N TYR A 34 12.99 -20.25 10.18
CA TYR A 34 13.50 -20.82 8.93
C TYR A 34 13.77 -22.31 9.09
N TRP A 35 13.67 -23.07 8.00
CA TRP A 35 13.90 -24.51 7.98
C TRP A 35 15.32 -24.88 8.46
N ASP A 36 16.30 -24.13 7.98
CA ASP A 36 17.72 -24.28 8.34
C ASP A 36 18.11 -23.42 9.55
N GLY A 37 17.14 -22.73 10.18
CA GLY A 37 17.38 -21.76 11.24
C GLY A 37 18.05 -20.46 10.79
N VAL A 38 18.28 -20.24 9.49
CA VAL A 38 19.02 -19.07 8.97
C VAL A 38 18.26 -18.32 7.90
N TYR A 39 17.96 -18.94 6.76
CA TYR A 39 17.34 -18.23 5.64
C TYR A 39 16.48 -19.09 4.73
N GLN A 40 16.56 -20.41 4.77
CA GLN A 40 15.72 -21.28 3.94
C GLN A 40 14.30 -21.27 4.48
N ALA A 41 13.35 -20.80 3.68
CA ALA A 41 11.96 -20.81 4.08
C ALA A 41 11.50 -22.26 4.30
N VAL A 42 10.68 -22.47 5.33
CA VAL A 42 9.98 -23.74 5.52
C VAL A 42 9.09 -23.95 4.30
N HIS A 43 8.93 -25.18 3.80
CA HIS A 43 8.11 -25.45 2.61
C HIS A 43 7.37 -26.78 2.74
N GLU A 44 6.62 -27.16 1.71
CA GLU A 44 6.05 -28.50 1.59
C GLU A 44 7.15 -29.57 1.76
N PRO A 45 6.89 -30.68 2.48
CA PRO A 45 5.60 -31.10 3.04
C PRO A 45 5.31 -30.57 4.47
N LEU A 46 6.23 -29.86 5.11
CA LEU A 46 6.07 -29.39 6.50
C LEU A 46 5.01 -28.30 6.64
N GLN A 47 4.78 -27.55 5.56
CA GLN A 47 3.72 -26.56 5.44
C GLN A 47 2.83 -26.92 4.25
N PRO A 48 1.52 -26.65 4.31
CA PRO A 48 0.62 -26.93 3.20
C PRO A 48 0.96 -26.06 1.98
N ASN A 49 0.62 -26.55 0.79
CA ASN A 49 0.74 -25.79 -0.43
C ASN A 49 0.00 -24.44 -0.34
N PRO A 50 0.65 -23.29 -0.63
CA PRO A 50 0.03 -21.98 -0.47
C PRO A 50 -1.24 -21.76 -1.30
N ARG A 51 -1.28 -22.27 -2.54
CA ARG A 51 -2.47 -22.15 -3.41
C ARG A 51 -3.61 -23.03 -2.94
N ARG A 52 -3.32 -24.25 -2.46
CA ARG A 52 -4.35 -25.10 -1.83
C ARG A 52 -4.95 -24.41 -0.60
N LEU A 53 -4.10 -23.81 0.23
CA LEU A 53 -4.52 -23.10 1.43
C LEU A 53 -5.37 -21.87 1.11
N SER A 54 -4.98 -21.09 0.08
CA SER A 54 -5.80 -20.00 -0.47
C SER A 54 -7.24 -20.44 -0.72
N ARG A 55 -7.39 -21.50 -1.50
CA ARG A 55 -8.70 -21.92 -1.96
C ARG A 55 -9.54 -22.45 -0.81
N LEU A 56 -8.92 -23.23 0.06
CA LEU A 56 -9.63 -23.80 1.20
C LEU A 56 -10.21 -22.74 2.15
N LEU A 57 -9.54 -21.60 2.31
CA LEU A 57 -9.87 -20.64 3.37
C LEU A 57 -10.51 -19.36 2.86
N THR A 58 -10.16 -18.94 1.65
CA THR A 58 -10.57 -17.64 1.10
C THR A 58 -11.58 -17.73 -0.03
N GLU A 59 -11.92 -18.94 -0.47
CA GLU A 59 -12.97 -19.16 -1.48
C GLU A 59 -14.37 -19.02 -0.85
N GLY A 60 -15.19 -18.14 -1.40
CA GLY A 60 -16.56 -17.91 -0.96
C GLY A 60 -17.25 -16.85 -1.81
N PRO A 61 -18.55 -16.61 -1.57
CA PRO A 61 -19.31 -15.62 -2.31
C PRO A 61 -18.91 -14.20 -1.91
N SER A 62 -18.63 -13.35 -2.90
CA SER A 62 -18.45 -11.90 -2.74
C SER A 62 -19.79 -11.17 -2.58
N GLY A 63 -19.75 -9.89 -2.22
CA GLY A 63 -20.93 -9.04 -2.03
C GLY A 63 -21.47 -9.08 -0.59
N ARG A 64 -20.65 -9.54 0.37
CA ARG A 64 -21.04 -9.57 1.78
C ARG A 64 -20.62 -8.24 2.41
N PRO A 65 -21.55 -7.43 2.95
CA PRO A 65 -21.18 -6.16 3.54
C PRO A 65 -20.39 -6.35 4.83
N SER A 66 -19.46 -5.42 5.08
CA SER A 66 -18.80 -5.17 6.37
C SER A 66 -19.79 -5.22 7.52
N THR A 67 -19.41 -5.92 8.60
CA THR A 67 -20.21 -6.01 9.81
C THR A 67 -20.26 -4.70 10.60
N ARG A 68 -19.33 -3.78 10.30
CA ARG A 68 -19.16 -2.49 10.96
C ARG A 68 -19.45 -1.32 10.04
N ASN A 69 -20.03 -1.56 8.87
CA ASN A 69 -20.25 -0.56 7.83
C ASN A 69 -18.97 0.21 7.46
N GLN A 70 -17.81 -0.47 7.46
CA GLN A 70 -16.58 0.11 6.94
C GLN A 70 -16.79 0.53 5.49
N THR A 71 -16.34 1.74 5.16
CA THR A 71 -16.43 2.23 3.79
C THR A 71 -15.24 1.74 2.97
N VAL A 72 -15.40 1.69 1.66
CA VAL A 72 -14.30 1.38 0.74
C VAL A 72 -13.21 2.46 0.83
N LEU A 73 -13.57 3.72 1.14
CA LEU A 73 -12.60 4.78 1.40
C LEU A 73 -11.74 4.48 2.64
N SER A 74 -12.36 4.05 3.75
CA SER A 74 -11.64 3.63 4.96
C SER A 74 -10.62 2.52 4.65
N LEU A 75 -10.99 1.57 3.79
CA LEU A 75 -10.08 0.52 3.34
C LEU A 75 -8.88 1.08 2.55
N PHE A 76 -9.12 1.90 1.52
CA PHE A 76 -8.04 2.42 0.67
C PHE A 76 -7.13 3.41 1.41
N PHE A 77 -7.68 4.21 2.32
CA PHE A 77 -6.88 5.00 3.24
C PHE A 77 -6.02 4.11 4.15
N GLY A 78 -6.54 2.98 4.62
CA GLY A 78 -5.76 1.98 5.36
C GLY A 78 -4.61 1.38 4.55
N TYR A 79 -4.81 1.11 3.26
CA TYR A 79 -3.71 0.72 2.36
C TYR A 79 -2.66 1.82 2.22
N HIS A 80 -3.09 3.08 2.12
CA HIS A 80 -2.17 4.23 2.07
C HIS A 80 -1.33 4.30 3.36
N VAL A 81 -1.95 4.22 4.54
CA VAL A 81 -1.25 4.19 5.84
C VAL A 81 -0.29 2.99 5.95
N ALA A 82 -0.68 1.82 5.44
CA ALA A 82 0.18 0.64 5.46
C ALA A 82 1.43 0.82 4.59
N PHE A 83 1.27 1.31 3.36
CA PHE A 83 2.38 1.51 2.43
C PHE A 83 3.25 2.74 2.75
N GLU A 84 2.73 3.68 3.54
CA GLU A 84 3.49 4.77 4.15
C GLU A 84 4.60 4.25 5.07
N ILE A 85 4.29 3.26 5.91
CA ILE A 85 5.20 2.79 6.96
C ILE A 85 5.96 1.51 6.59
N PHE A 86 5.51 0.77 5.58
CA PHE A 86 6.27 -0.39 5.11
C PHE A 86 6.17 -0.72 3.61
N ASP A 87 7.30 -1.19 3.08
CA ASP A 87 7.42 -1.73 1.74
C ASP A 87 8.52 -2.80 1.71
N SER A 88 8.12 -4.07 1.65
CA SER A 88 9.05 -5.21 1.50
C SER A 88 8.95 -5.83 0.10
N ARG A 89 8.43 -5.07 -0.87
CA ARG A 89 8.06 -5.58 -2.21
C ARG A 89 9.27 -5.69 -3.11
N THR A 90 10.24 -4.80 -2.96
CA THR A 90 11.44 -4.77 -3.80
C THR A 90 12.15 -6.13 -3.80
N PRO A 91 12.43 -6.73 -4.98
CA PRO A 91 13.13 -8.00 -5.05
C PRO A 91 14.56 -7.89 -4.49
N GLY A 92 14.99 -8.95 -3.82
CA GLY A 92 16.35 -9.07 -3.32
C GLY A 92 17.35 -9.52 -4.39
N CYS A 93 18.63 -9.22 -4.14
CA CYS A 93 19.78 -9.65 -4.94
C CYS A 93 20.74 -10.48 -4.08
N PRO A 94 21.20 -11.67 -4.50
CA PRO A 94 20.88 -12.36 -5.76
C PRO A 94 19.40 -12.74 -5.86
N PRO A 95 18.87 -12.94 -7.08
CA PRO A 95 17.48 -13.32 -7.27
C PRO A 95 17.23 -14.72 -6.71
N GLU A 96 16.41 -14.79 -5.66
CA GLU A 96 15.97 -16.04 -5.05
C GLU A 96 14.49 -16.28 -5.32
N PHE A 97 14.15 -17.42 -5.90
CA PHE A 97 12.78 -17.80 -6.21
C PHE A 97 12.25 -18.87 -5.27
N MET A 98 11.01 -18.69 -4.85
CA MET A 98 10.25 -19.54 -3.96
C MET A 98 8.91 -19.84 -4.62
N ASN A 99 8.98 -20.57 -5.74
CA ASN A 99 7.85 -20.80 -6.65
C ASN A 99 6.68 -21.49 -5.94
N ILE A 100 5.47 -21.04 -6.22
CA ILE A 100 4.24 -21.64 -5.70
C ILE A 100 3.81 -22.74 -6.69
N ARG A 101 3.82 -23.99 -6.25
CA ARG A 101 3.32 -25.10 -7.05
C ARG A 101 1.79 -25.00 -7.13
N VAL A 102 1.23 -24.98 -8.35
CA VAL A 102 -0.21 -24.96 -8.53
C VAL A 102 -0.75 -26.39 -8.42
N PRO A 103 -1.76 -26.66 -7.57
CA PRO A 103 -2.42 -27.96 -7.52
C PRO A 103 -2.99 -28.35 -8.90
N LYS A 104 -2.84 -29.62 -9.28
CA LYS A 104 -3.38 -30.14 -10.54
C LYS A 104 -4.87 -29.86 -10.65
N GLY A 105 -5.29 -29.28 -11.78
CA GLY A 105 -6.70 -28.96 -12.03
C GLY A 105 -7.19 -27.72 -11.26
N ASP A 106 -6.29 -26.80 -10.89
CA ASP A 106 -6.71 -25.48 -10.42
C ASP A 106 -7.52 -24.76 -11.52
N PRO A 107 -8.77 -24.33 -11.26
CA PRO A 107 -9.67 -23.83 -12.29
C PRO A 107 -9.19 -22.50 -12.89
N VAL A 108 -8.31 -21.77 -12.19
CA VAL A 108 -7.78 -20.49 -12.66
C VAL A 108 -6.42 -20.69 -13.33
N PHE A 109 -5.49 -21.34 -12.64
CA PHE A 109 -4.08 -21.38 -13.07
C PHE A 109 -3.69 -22.66 -13.82
N ASP A 110 -4.40 -23.77 -13.64
CA ASP A 110 -4.15 -25.04 -14.35
C ASP A 110 -5.47 -25.69 -14.83
N PRO A 111 -6.27 -24.99 -15.65
CA PRO A 111 -7.60 -25.45 -16.04
C PRO A 111 -7.57 -26.73 -16.89
N THR A 112 -6.45 -26.99 -17.58
CA THR A 112 -6.22 -28.20 -18.38
C THR A 112 -5.65 -29.37 -17.56
N GLY A 113 -5.40 -29.17 -16.26
CA GLY A 113 -4.99 -30.23 -15.34
C GLY A 113 -3.61 -30.81 -15.63
N THR A 114 -2.67 -30.00 -16.10
CA THR A 114 -1.29 -30.44 -16.41
C THR A 114 -0.53 -30.88 -15.16
N GLY A 115 -0.81 -30.25 -14.01
CA GLY A 115 -0.07 -30.44 -12.76
C GLY A 115 1.37 -29.90 -12.80
N LYS A 116 1.73 -29.10 -13.81
CA LYS A 116 3.10 -28.58 -14.02
C LYS A 116 3.21 -27.07 -13.83
N VAL A 117 2.10 -26.38 -13.57
CA VAL A 117 2.09 -24.92 -13.47
C VAL A 117 2.78 -24.47 -12.18
N LEU A 118 3.72 -23.53 -12.31
CA LEU A 118 4.42 -22.89 -11.20
C LEU A 118 4.16 -21.39 -11.26
N LEU A 119 3.71 -20.82 -10.14
CA LEU A 119 3.64 -19.37 -10.01
C LEU A 119 5.02 -18.85 -9.52
N PRO A 120 5.81 -18.11 -10.32
CA PRO A 120 7.04 -17.49 -9.84
C PRO A 120 6.77 -16.50 -8.69
N PHE A 121 7.50 -16.68 -7.60
CA PHE A 121 7.55 -15.73 -6.48
C PHE A 121 8.99 -15.49 -6.12
N GLN A 122 9.44 -14.24 -6.19
CA GLN A 122 10.81 -13.87 -5.85
C GLN A 122 10.86 -13.31 -4.42
N ARG A 123 11.89 -13.67 -3.66
CA ARG A 123 12.09 -13.19 -2.30
C ARG A 123 12.43 -11.69 -2.29
N GLY A 124 11.96 -10.99 -1.25
CA GLY A 124 12.21 -9.56 -1.05
C GLY A 124 13.65 -9.27 -0.62
N GLN A 125 13.99 -7.99 -0.54
CA GLN A 125 15.27 -7.53 0.00
C GLN A 125 15.45 -7.93 1.47
N TRP A 126 16.72 -8.07 1.87
CA TRP A 126 17.12 -8.42 3.22
C TRP A 126 18.42 -7.69 3.57
N ASP A 127 18.66 -7.58 4.87
CA ASP A 127 19.86 -6.98 5.41
C ASP A 127 21.07 -7.87 5.10
N LYS A 128 22.08 -7.29 4.44
CA LYS A 128 23.29 -7.99 3.99
C LYS A 128 24.17 -8.45 5.15
N GLU A 129 24.03 -7.84 6.32
CA GLU A 129 24.73 -8.26 7.54
C GLU A 129 24.03 -9.46 8.21
N SER A 130 22.84 -9.84 7.75
CA SER A 130 22.03 -10.95 8.27
C SER A 130 21.98 -12.18 7.36
N GLY A 131 21.50 -13.31 7.88
CA GLY A 131 21.18 -14.50 7.10
C GLY A 131 22.38 -15.36 6.71
N GLN A 132 23.48 -15.25 7.47
CA GLN A 132 24.72 -16.03 7.24
C GLN A 132 24.99 -17.06 8.36
N SER A 133 24.31 -16.94 9.51
CA SER A 133 24.48 -17.87 10.63
C SER A 133 23.20 -17.96 11.48
N PRO A 134 23.02 -19.04 12.27
CA PRO A 134 21.87 -19.19 13.16
C PRO A 134 21.76 -18.10 14.24
N GLY A 135 22.88 -17.48 14.61
CA GLY A 135 22.90 -16.37 15.58
C GLY A 135 22.41 -15.03 15.01
N ASN A 136 22.38 -14.89 13.68
CA ASN A 136 21.82 -13.73 12.99
C ASN A 136 21.06 -14.20 11.73
N PRO A 137 19.87 -14.79 11.89
CA PRO A 137 19.07 -15.27 10.77
C PRO A 137 18.64 -14.10 9.87
N ARG A 138 18.16 -14.43 8.67
CA ARG A 138 17.83 -13.43 7.65
C ARG A 138 16.74 -12.47 8.15
N THR A 139 17.02 -11.18 8.03
CA THR A 139 16.08 -10.12 8.39
C THR A 139 15.74 -9.29 7.16
N GLN A 140 14.44 -9.14 6.89
CA GLN A 140 13.95 -8.33 5.78
C GLN A 140 14.18 -6.85 6.08
N VAL A 141 14.36 -6.05 5.03
CA VAL A 141 14.51 -4.59 5.16
C VAL A 141 13.25 -3.89 4.70
N ASN A 142 13.02 -2.70 5.24
CA ASN A 142 11.96 -1.81 4.82
C ASN A 142 12.47 -0.88 3.71
N SER A 143 11.83 -0.86 2.55
CA SER A 143 12.19 0.03 1.42
C SER A 143 11.63 1.45 1.55
N VAL A 144 10.88 1.74 2.62
CA VAL A 144 10.36 3.07 2.99
C VAL A 144 10.68 3.37 4.46
N THR A 145 10.35 4.58 4.91
CA THR A 145 10.47 4.96 6.33
C THR A 145 9.48 4.14 7.16
N ALA A 146 9.81 3.84 8.42
CA ALA A 146 8.85 3.24 9.36
C ALA A 146 7.95 4.29 10.03
N TRP A 147 8.17 5.56 9.70
CA TRP A 147 7.50 6.72 10.28
C TRP A 147 6.24 7.05 9.48
N LEU A 148 5.22 7.58 10.16
CA LEU A 148 4.09 8.25 9.50
C LEU A 148 4.50 9.69 9.16
N ASP A 149 5.43 9.90 8.23
CA ASP A 149 6.10 11.18 7.97
C ASP A 149 5.76 11.84 6.61
N GLY A 150 4.73 11.32 5.95
CA GLY A 150 4.29 11.65 4.60
C GLY A 150 5.22 11.11 3.52
N SER A 151 5.97 10.03 3.74
CA SER A 151 6.93 9.50 2.76
C SER A 151 6.25 8.94 1.50
N SER A 152 4.99 8.51 1.59
CA SER A 152 4.12 8.22 0.44
C SER A 152 3.91 9.49 -0.40
N ILE A 153 3.49 10.59 0.24
CA ILE A 153 3.15 11.86 -0.44
C ILE A 153 4.40 12.58 -0.99
N TYR A 154 5.50 12.60 -0.23
CA TYR A 154 6.69 13.41 -0.50
C TYR A 154 7.89 12.61 -0.99
N GLY A 155 7.80 11.29 -0.99
CA GLY A 155 8.90 10.39 -1.30
C GLY A 155 9.86 10.13 -0.12
N PRO A 156 10.56 8.98 -0.14
CA PRO A 156 11.46 8.58 0.94
C PRO A 156 12.90 9.10 0.77
N SER A 157 13.13 10.10 -0.08
CA SER A 157 14.45 10.73 -0.24
C SER A 157 14.33 12.16 -0.76
N SER A 158 15.33 12.99 -0.47
CA SER A 158 15.37 14.38 -0.97
C SER A 158 15.27 14.44 -2.49
N SER A 159 16.00 13.58 -3.22
CA SER A 159 15.94 13.53 -4.68
C SER A 159 14.56 13.15 -5.21
N TRP A 160 13.82 12.31 -4.46
CA TRP A 160 12.46 11.96 -4.82
C TRP A 160 11.54 13.16 -4.60
N SER A 161 11.62 13.80 -3.44
CA SER A 161 10.84 15.00 -3.13
C SER A 161 11.07 16.11 -4.15
N ASP A 162 12.33 16.38 -4.50
CA ASP A 162 12.71 17.33 -5.54
C ASP A 162 12.07 17.00 -6.89
N SER A 163 11.96 15.71 -7.22
CA SER A 163 11.31 15.26 -8.47
C SER A 163 9.78 15.46 -8.48
N LEU A 164 9.16 15.55 -7.30
CA LEU A 164 7.73 15.79 -7.13
C LEU A 164 7.40 17.28 -7.03
N ARG A 165 8.36 18.15 -6.71
CA ARG A 165 8.16 19.59 -6.51
C ARG A 165 8.15 20.39 -7.82
N SER A 166 7.42 21.50 -7.81
CA SER A 166 7.50 22.52 -8.88
C SER A 166 8.62 23.53 -8.65
N PHE A 167 9.11 23.64 -7.40
CA PHE A 167 10.00 24.71 -6.92
C PHE A 167 9.43 26.13 -7.17
N SER A 168 8.11 26.25 -7.14
CA SER A 168 7.42 27.53 -7.22
C SER A 168 6.17 27.53 -6.32
N GLY A 169 6.07 28.55 -5.45
CA GLY A 169 4.95 28.76 -4.54
C GLY A 169 4.82 27.69 -3.45
N GLY A 170 5.87 26.91 -3.19
CA GLY A 170 5.87 25.79 -2.26
C GLY A 170 5.02 24.61 -2.72
N LEU A 171 4.76 24.48 -4.03
CA LEU A 171 3.82 23.52 -4.59
C LEU A 171 4.50 22.20 -5.02
N LEU A 172 3.71 21.12 -4.98
CA LEU A 172 3.97 19.91 -5.75
C LEU A 172 3.65 20.15 -7.23
N ALA A 173 4.42 19.54 -8.12
CA ALA A 173 4.33 19.72 -9.56
C ALA A 173 3.04 19.14 -10.14
N SER A 174 2.16 20.02 -10.63
CA SER A 174 0.99 19.65 -11.40
C SER A 174 1.33 19.25 -12.84
N GLY A 175 0.45 18.44 -13.45
CA GLY A 175 0.49 18.12 -14.87
C GLY A 175 -0.21 19.18 -15.74
N SER A 176 -0.80 18.73 -16.86
CA SER A 176 -1.60 19.59 -17.74
C SER A 176 -2.86 20.14 -17.06
N GLU A 177 -3.40 19.41 -16.07
CA GLU A 177 -4.47 19.87 -15.21
C GLU A 177 -3.90 20.25 -13.84
N ARG A 178 -4.26 21.44 -13.32
CA ARG A 178 -3.71 21.96 -12.06
C ARG A 178 -3.98 21.04 -10.86
N ASN A 179 -5.13 20.38 -10.85
CA ASN A 179 -5.59 19.46 -9.80
C ASN A 179 -5.11 18.01 -10.01
N MET A 180 -4.18 17.77 -10.94
CA MET A 180 -3.59 16.45 -11.14
C MET A 180 -2.07 16.57 -11.06
N PRO A 181 -1.38 15.60 -10.45
CA PRO A 181 0.08 15.60 -10.39
C PRO A 181 0.69 15.43 -11.79
N ARG A 182 1.96 15.79 -11.93
CA ARG A 182 2.72 15.57 -13.16
C ARG A 182 2.72 14.08 -13.54
N LYS A 183 2.47 13.78 -14.81
CA LYS A 183 2.57 12.40 -15.33
C LYS A 183 4.03 11.95 -15.34
N GLY A 184 4.27 10.66 -15.14
CA GLY A 184 5.59 10.05 -15.21
C GLY A 184 6.29 10.34 -16.53
N GLY A 185 7.50 10.88 -16.46
CA GLY A 185 8.44 10.94 -17.59
C GLY A 185 9.31 9.69 -17.65
N GLY A 186 9.91 9.39 -18.80
CA GLY A 186 10.83 8.25 -18.99
C GLY A 186 12.11 8.28 -18.14
N ARG A 187 12.28 9.28 -17.26
CA ARG A 187 13.30 9.35 -16.22
C ARG A 187 12.60 9.44 -14.87
N GLY A 188 12.69 8.39 -14.06
CA GLY A 188 12.41 8.49 -12.62
C GLY A 188 11.55 7.36 -12.08
N PHE A 189 12.16 6.60 -11.17
CA PHE A 189 11.68 6.02 -9.91
C PHE A 189 10.32 5.30 -9.77
N MET A 190 9.42 5.46 -10.71
CA MET A 190 8.11 4.83 -10.72
C MET A 190 8.29 3.39 -11.17
N TRP A 191 7.77 2.47 -10.36
CA TRP A 191 7.59 1.13 -10.88
C TRP A 191 6.49 1.18 -11.96
N SER A 192 6.59 0.27 -12.91
CA SER A 192 5.73 0.28 -14.09
C SER A 192 5.38 -1.16 -14.43
N ALA A 193 4.59 -1.78 -13.56
CA ALA A 193 3.99 -3.07 -13.85
C ALA A 193 3.15 -2.95 -15.13
N PRO A 194 3.13 -3.99 -16.00
CA PRO A 194 2.27 -3.98 -17.15
C PRO A 194 0.82 -4.10 -16.69
N ASP A 195 -0.05 -3.41 -17.42
CA ASP A 195 -1.49 -3.53 -17.26
C ASP A 195 -1.91 -4.99 -17.52
N PRO A 196 -2.52 -5.70 -16.55
CA PRO A 196 -3.02 -7.06 -16.70
C PRO A 196 -3.99 -7.29 -17.84
N SER A 197 -4.83 -6.29 -18.12
CA SER A 197 -5.94 -6.38 -19.06
C SER A 197 -5.49 -6.05 -20.48
N THR A 198 -4.56 -5.11 -20.63
CA THR A 198 -4.12 -4.60 -21.95
C THR A 198 -2.70 -5.00 -22.33
N GLY A 199 -1.87 -5.40 -21.38
CA GLY A 199 -0.45 -5.69 -21.57
C GLY A 199 0.45 -4.45 -21.68
N GLU A 200 -0.10 -3.24 -21.58
CA GLU A 200 0.66 -1.99 -21.76
C GLU A 200 1.72 -1.81 -20.65
N HIS A 201 2.99 -1.52 -21.01
CA HIS A 201 4.16 -1.42 -20.11
C HIS A 201 4.95 -0.07 -20.21
N GLY A 202 5.65 0.36 -19.14
CA GLY A 202 6.35 1.66 -19.05
C GLY A 202 5.64 2.77 -18.24
N PRO A 203 6.28 3.92 -17.98
CA PRO A 203 5.74 4.96 -17.07
C PRO A 203 4.67 5.87 -17.71
N GLN A 204 4.48 5.78 -19.03
CA GLN A 204 3.59 6.67 -19.78
C GLN A 204 2.12 6.46 -19.39
N GLY A 205 1.45 7.55 -19.01
CA GLY A 205 0.05 7.53 -18.55
C GLY A 205 -0.13 7.22 -17.07
N LEU A 206 0.92 6.86 -16.34
CA LEU A 206 0.90 6.78 -14.89
C LEU A 206 1.21 8.16 -14.28
N TYR A 207 0.49 8.53 -13.23
CA TYR A 207 0.78 9.71 -12.43
C TYR A 207 1.97 9.45 -11.50
N ALA A 208 2.79 10.46 -11.21
CA ALA A 208 4.08 10.31 -10.50
C ALA A 208 4.03 9.62 -9.12
N GLU A 209 2.85 9.44 -8.56
CA GLU A 209 2.57 8.95 -7.20
C GLU A 209 1.92 7.54 -7.19
N ARG A 210 1.72 6.92 -8.36
CA ARG A 210 0.71 5.86 -8.51
C ARG A 210 1.09 4.48 -7.93
N GLU A 211 2.27 4.30 -7.34
CA GLU A 211 2.71 2.95 -6.94
C GLU A 211 3.05 2.80 -5.44
N ARG A 212 3.28 3.92 -4.74
CA ARG A 212 3.59 3.86 -3.30
C ARG A 212 2.40 4.19 -2.41
N ASP A 213 1.40 4.92 -2.91
CA ASP A 213 0.42 5.62 -2.05
C ASP A 213 -0.98 4.99 -2.04
N GLY A 214 -1.10 3.71 -2.37
CA GLY A 214 -2.40 3.17 -2.80
C GLY A 214 -2.86 3.72 -4.16
N GLY A 215 -1.98 4.45 -4.87
CA GLY A 215 -1.88 4.45 -6.32
C GLY A 215 -3.13 4.85 -7.11
N GLY A 216 -3.97 5.66 -6.51
CA GLY A 216 -5.28 5.99 -7.05
C GLY A 216 -5.72 7.37 -6.57
N ALA A 217 -6.98 7.45 -6.17
CA ALA A 217 -7.57 8.71 -5.74
C ALA A 217 -6.97 9.26 -4.43
N GLU A 218 -6.45 8.39 -3.54
CA GLU A 218 -5.83 8.76 -2.26
C GLU A 218 -4.60 9.66 -2.44
N GLY A 219 -3.59 9.22 -3.21
CA GLY A 219 -2.42 10.07 -3.49
C GLY A 219 -2.80 11.44 -4.07
N ILE A 220 -3.80 11.46 -4.98
CA ILE A 220 -4.26 12.70 -5.62
C ILE A 220 -4.94 13.65 -4.62
N ILE A 221 -5.76 13.16 -3.68
CA ILE A 221 -6.37 14.05 -2.68
C ILE A 221 -5.30 14.66 -1.76
N TRP A 222 -4.28 13.89 -1.38
CA TRP A 222 -3.18 14.39 -0.55
C TRP A 222 -2.27 15.39 -1.29
N PHE A 223 -1.97 15.13 -2.57
CA PHE A 223 -1.32 16.09 -3.46
C PHE A 223 -2.11 17.41 -3.53
N ARG A 224 -3.43 17.33 -3.79
CA ARG A 224 -4.30 18.51 -3.85
C ARG A 224 -4.36 19.25 -2.53
N TYR A 225 -4.42 18.51 -1.42
CA TYR A 225 -4.47 19.08 -0.08
C TYR A 225 -3.18 19.83 0.24
N HIS A 226 -2.01 19.28 -0.10
CA HIS A 226 -0.74 20.01 0.03
C HIS A 226 -0.74 21.31 -0.77
N ASN A 227 -1.12 21.26 -2.06
CA ASN A 227 -1.15 22.46 -2.90
C ASN A 227 -2.17 23.50 -2.41
N HIS A 228 -3.29 23.05 -1.82
CA HIS A 228 -4.27 23.93 -1.18
C HIS A 228 -3.67 24.64 0.04
N VAL A 229 -2.99 23.89 0.92
CA VAL A 229 -2.34 24.44 2.12
C VAL A 229 -1.23 25.41 1.75
N ALA A 230 -0.35 25.05 0.81
CA ALA A 230 0.74 25.91 0.33
C ALA A 230 0.22 27.21 -0.28
N ALA A 231 -0.85 27.15 -1.10
CA ALA A 231 -1.46 28.34 -1.66
C ALA A 231 -2.11 29.25 -0.59
N GLY A 232 -2.73 28.66 0.45
CA GLY A 232 -3.25 29.41 1.59
C GLY A 232 -2.13 30.13 2.36
N LEU A 233 -1.04 29.41 2.66
CA LEU A 233 0.14 29.98 3.33
C LEU A 233 0.78 31.10 2.51
N HIS A 234 0.83 30.97 1.18
CA HIS A 234 1.35 32.03 0.32
C HIS A 234 0.47 33.29 0.34
N GLY A 235 -0.86 33.12 0.48
CA GLY A 235 -1.78 34.25 0.64
C GLY A 235 -1.63 34.97 1.97
N GLU A 236 -1.32 34.24 3.04
CA GLU A 236 -1.09 34.78 4.40
C GLU A 236 0.33 35.36 4.58
N HIS A 237 1.32 34.76 3.91
CA HIS A 237 2.74 35.10 4.00
C HIS A 237 3.37 35.27 2.61
N PRO A 238 3.07 36.36 1.88
CA PRO A 238 3.58 36.58 0.53
C PRO A 238 5.10 36.70 0.43
N GLU A 239 5.77 37.03 1.54
CA GLU A 239 7.21 37.19 1.66
C GLU A 239 7.98 35.87 1.80
N TRP A 240 7.30 34.76 2.11
CA TRP A 240 7.95 33.47 2.27
C TRP A 240 8.47 32.93 0.94
N SER A 241 9.66 32.35 0.98
CA SER A 241 10.28 31.64 -0.12
C SER A 241 9.54 30.34 -0.45
N ASP A 242 9.81 29.78 -1.64
CA ASP A 242 9.29 28.46 -2.05
C ASP A 242 9.56 27.37 -1.00
N GLU A 243 10.79 27.34 -0.45
CA GLU A 243 11.19 26.34 0.53
C GLU A 243 10.45 26.50 1.85
N GLU A 244 10.27 27.73 2.33
CA GLU A 244 9.50 28.01 3.55
C GLU A 244 8.04 27.55 3.37
N LEU A 245 7.39 27.95 2.27
CA LEU A 245 6.03 27.53 1.95
C LEU A 245 5.91 26.01 1.88
N PHE A 246 6.82 25.35 1.17
CA PHE A 246 6.81 23.90 1.02
C PHE A 246 6.97 23.17 2.36
N GLN A 247 7.93 23.56 3.20
CA GLN A 247 8.16 22.91 4.49
C GLN A 247 7.04 23.18 5.49
N HIS A 248 6.46 24.39 5.49
CA HIS A 248 5.28 24.69 6.30
C HIS A 248 4.07 23.86 5.84
N ALA A 249 3.81 23.78 4.54
CA ALA A 249 2.72 22.99 3.98
C ALA A 249 2.92 21.49 4.26
N ARG A 250 4.12 20.95 4.01
CA ARG A 250 4.47 19.56 4.33
C ARG A 250 4.24 19.24 5.80
N LYS A 251 4.73 20.08 6.72
CA LYS A 251 4.53 19.89 8.17
C LYS A 251 3.05 19.80 8.52
N THR A 252 2.22 20.71 8.01
CA THR A 252 0.78 20.72 8.25
C THR A 252 0.11 19.47 7.69
N VAL A 253 0.41 19.10 6.46
CA VAL A 253 -0.18 17.91 5.81
C VAL A 253 0.19 16.63 6.53
N VAL A 254 1.46 16.46 6.93
CA VAL A 254 1.92 15.29 7.69
C VAL A 254 1.21 15.21 9.04
N ALA A 255 1.06 16.33 9.75
CA ALA A 255 0.32 16.36 11.01
C ALA A 255 -1.16 15.98 10.82
N THR A 256 -1.80 16.49 9.76
CA THR A 256 -3.18 16.10 9.41
C THR A 256 -3.27 14.60 9.09
N PHE A 257 -2.34 14.07 8.30
CA PHE A 257 -2.29 12.64 7.94
C PHE A 257 -2.14 11.75 9.18
N GLN A 258 -1.18 12.07 10.06
CA GLN A 258 -0.98 11.36 11.33
C GLN A 258 -2.23 11.40 12.21
N ASN A 259 -2.90 12.56 12.29
CA ASN A 259 -4.10 12.73 13.10
C ASN A 259 -5.26 11.86 12.58
N ILE A 260 -5.54 11.92 11.28
CA ILE A 260 -6.59 11.10 10.65
C ILE A 260 -6.24 9.61 10.82
N ALA A 261 -5.00 9.21 10.56
CA ALA A 261 -4.57 7.82 10.69
C ALA A 261 -4.76 7.27 12.11
N LEU A 262 -4.29 7.97 13.13
CA LEU A 262 -4.22 7.42 14.50
C LEU A 262 -5.48 7.67 15.33
N TYR A 263 -6.21 8.76 15.08
CA TYR A 263 -7.32 9.19 15.94
C TYR A 263 -8.70 9.10 15.30
N GLU A 264 -8.79 8.91 13.98
CA GLU A 264 -10.06 8.75 13.27
C GLU A 264 -10.16 7.36 12.61
N TRP A 265 -9.26 7.08 11.68
CA TRP A 265 -9.26 5.83 10.92
C TRP A 265 -8.99 4.62 11.82
N LEU A 266 -7.87 4.59 12.55
CA LEU A 266 -7.48 3.42 13.33
C LEU A 266 -8.54 3.01 14.38
N PRO A 267 -9.13 3.92 15.18
CA PRO A 267 -10.23 3.58 16.06
C PRO A 267 -11.46 3.07 15.31
N GLY A 268 -11.88 3.74 14.24
CA GLY A 268 -13.01 3.31 13.42
C GLY A 268 -12.80 1.90 12.85
N PHE A 269 -11.60 1.62 12.35
CA PHE A 269 -11.19 0.35 11.78
C PHE A 269 -11.15 -0.78 12.82
N LEU A 270 -10.62 -0.50 14.01
CA LEU A 270 -10.50 -1.47 15.11
C LEU A 270 -11.78 -1.65 15.93
N GLY A 271 -12.86 -0.93 15.61
CA GLY A 271 -14.15 -1.03 16.30
C GLY A 271 -14.14 -0.23 17.60
N ASP A 272 -13.89 1.07 17.47
CA ASP A 272 -13.82 2.09 18.52
C ASP A 272 -12.73 1.86 19.59
N LYS A 273 -11.77 0.97 19.31
CA LYS A 273 -10.58 0.79 20.14
C LYS A 273 -9.62 1.94 19.91
N LYS A 274 -9.57 2.87 20.86
CA LYS A 274 -8.69 4.04 20.82
C LYS A 274 -7.30 3.72 21.37
N LEU A 275 -6.30 4.40 20.84
CA LEU A 275 -4.97 4.43 21.43
C LEU A 275 -5.04 5.09 22.83
N PRO A 276 -4.17 4.68 23.77
CA PRO A 276 -4.03 5.39 25.03
C PRO A 276 -3.58 6.84 24.79
N PRO A 277 -3.88 7.78 25.71
CA PRO A 277 -3.41 9.16 25.61
C PRO A 277 -1.90 9.21 25.39
N TYR A 278 -1.46 10.08 24.47
CA TYR A 278 -0.05 10.18 24.09
C TYR A 278 0.81 10.57 25.30
N PRO A 279 1.74 9.71 25.77
CA PRO A 279 2.52 9.95 26.97
C PRO A 279 3.73 10.89 26.74
N GLY A 280 3.88 11.42 25.52
CA GLY A 280 5.09 12.11 25.08
C GLY A 280 6.02 11.21 24.25
N TYR A 281 7.08 11.80 23.69
CA TYR A 281 8.03 11.09 22.83
C TYR A 281 8.89 10.11 23.63
N GLN A 282 8.82 8.83 23.26
CA GLN A 282 9.56 7.76 23.90
C GLN A 282 10.83 7.40 23.13
N LYS A 283 11.95 8.07 23.48
CA LYS A 283 13.24 7.97 22.77
C LYS A 283 13.85 6.57 22.66
N PHE A 284 13.47 5.64 23.53
CA PHE A 284 14.02 4.28 23.58
C PHE A 284 13.16 3.24 22.88
N VAL A 285 11.93 3.58 22.49
CA VAL A 285 11.05 2.67 21.74
C VAL A 285 11.60 2.49 20.32
N ASP A 286 11.56 1.25 19.84
CA ASP A 286 11.86 0.96 18.44
C ASP A 286 10.58 1.11 17.59
N PRO A 287 10.52 2.06 16.65
CA PRO A 287 9.38 2.28 15.75
C PRO A 287 9.38 1.33 14.56
N GLY A 288 10.38 0.45 14.42
CA GLY A 288 10.49 -0.42 13.26
C GLY A 288 9.23 -1.27 13.07
N ILE A 289 8.88 -1.52 11.82
CA ILE A 289 7.70 -2.32 11.49
C ILE A 289 8.05 -3.81 11.58
N SER A 290 7.14 -4.60 12.14
CA SER A 290 7.33 -6.05 12.25
C SER A 290 6.74 -6.82 11.07
N PRO A 291 7.38 -7.93 10.62
CA PRO A 291 6.79 -8.80 9.60
C PRO A 291 5.41 -9.35 10.00
N GLU A 292 5.18 -9.53 11.29
CA GLU A 292 3.90 -9.93 11.86
C GLU A 292 2.83 -8.86 11.62
N PHE A 293 3.15 -7.58 11.87
CA PHE A 293 2.26 -6.46 11.57
C PHE A 293 1.99 -6.35 10.07
N GLN A 294 3.02 -6.46 9.22
CA GLN A 294 2.83 -6.43 7.77
C GLN A 294 1.86 -7.51 7.29
N ALA A 295 2.02 -8.75 7.78
CA ALA A 295 1.14 -9.85 7.46
C ALA A 295 -0.30 -9.61 7.93
N ALA A 296 -0.49 -9.05 9.13
CA ALA A 296 -1.81 -8.74 9.68
C ALA A 296 -2.50 -7.60 8.91
N ALA A 297 -1.83 -6.46 8.75
CA ALA A 297 -2.36 -5.27 8.12
C ALA A 297 -2.80 -5.53 6.66
N VAL A 298 -1.93 -6.20 5.89
CA VAL A 298 -2.23 -6.53 4.49
C VAL A 298 -3.44 -7.47 4.39
N ARG A 299 -3.55 -8.51 5.23
CA ARG A 299 -4.66 -9.48 5.13
C ARG A 299 -6.01 -8.88 5.53
N PHE A 300 -6.03 -8.07 6.58
CA PHE A 300 -7.25 -7.40 6.99
C PHE A 300 -7.73 -6.42 5.91
N GLY A 301 -6.82 -5.76 5.20
CA GLY A 301 -7.18 -4.98 4.02
C GLY A 301 -7.75 -5.84 2.87
N VAL A 302 -7.17 -7.01 2.61
CA VAL A 302 -7.59 -7.87 1.48
C VAL A 302 -9.01 -8.41 1.63
N THR A 303 -9.42 -8.81 2.83
CA THR A 303 -10.76 -9.37 3.06
C THR A 303 -11.87 -8.36 2.80
N MET A 304 -11.62 -7.07 3.03
CA MET A 304 -12.61 -6.01 2.83
C MET A 304 -12.66 -5.45 1.40
N ALA A 305 -11.76 -5.86 0.52
CA ALA A 305 -11.69 -5.31 -0.83
C ALA A 305 -12.90 -5.72 -1.68
N PRO A 306 -13.68 -4.77 -2.23
CA PRO A 306 -14.86 -5.10 -3.03
C PRO A 306 -14.48 -5.58 -4.44
N PRO A 307 -15.36 -6.35 -5.11
CA PRO A 307 -15.14 -6.76 -6.51
C PRO A 307 -15.20 -5.56 -7.48
N GLY A 308 -15.83 -4.45 -7.08
CA GLY A 308 -15.85 -3.22 -7.86
C GLY A 308 -16.08 -2.00 -6.99
N VAL A 309 -15.73 -0.83 -7.52
CA VAL A 309 -15.79 0.46 -6.81
C VAL A 309 -16.75 1.41 -7.53
N TYR A 310 -17.70 1.96 -6.79
CA TYR A 310 -18.66 2.93 -7.31
C TYR A 310 -18.02 4.30 -7.57
N MET A 311 -18.64 5.06 -8.46
CA MET A 311 -18.37 6.48 -8.65
C MET A 311 -19.66 7.26 -8.39
N ARG A 312 -19.62 8.26 -7.52
CA ARG A 312 -20.79 9.03 -7.08
C ARG A 312 -20.54 10.51 -7.26
N ASN A 313 -21.47 11.22 -7.89
CA ASN A 313 -21.36 12.67 -8.03
C ASN A 313 -21.79 13.40 -6.73
N ARG A 314 -21.68 14.74 -6.73
CA ARG A 314 -22.06 15.60 -5.60
C ARG A 314 -23.55 15.54 -5.23
N THR A 315 -24.44 15.19 -6.17
CA THR A 315 -25.90 15.12 -5.97
C THR A 315 -26.38 13.72 -5.59
N CYS A 316 -25.50 12.89 -5.02
CA CYS A 316 -25.78 11.51 -4.59
C CYS A 316 -26.19 10.55 -5.72
N HIS A 317 -25.90 10.88 -6.98
CA HIS A 317 -26.16 10.01 -8.12
C HIS A 317 -24.92 9.16 -8.44
N PHE A 318 -25.10 7.84 -8.43
CA PHE A 318 -24.07 6.88 -8.83
C PHE A 318 -23.99 6.78 -10.35
N ARG A 319 -22.83 7.13 -10.91
CA ARG A 319 -22.61 7.08 -12.36
C ARG A 319 -22.25 5.65 -12.79
N GLN A 320 -22.69 5.31 -14.00
CA GLN A 320 -22.23 4.11 -14.68
C GLN A 320 -20.80 4.31 -15.20
N VAL A 321 -20.01 3.26 -15.15
CA VAL A 321 -18.62 3.21 -15.63
C VAL A 321 -18.60 2.52 -16.99
N LEU A 322 -18.01 3.20 -17.98
CA LEU A 322 -17.85 2.64 -19.33
C LEU A 322 -16.59 1.76 -19.38
N GLY A 323 -16.78 0.50 -19.76
CA GLY A 323 -15.72 -0.44 -20.07
C GLY A 323 -14.96 -0.08 -21.34
N VAL A 324 -13.81 -0.73 -21.56
CA VAL A 324 -12.99 -0.53 -22.77
C VAL A 324 -13.71 -1.06 -24.02
N ASP A 325 -14.54 -2.07 -23.84
CA ASP A 325 -15.44 -2.67 -24.83
C ASP A 325 -16.70 -1.82 -25.11
N GLY A 326 -16.86 -0.67 -24.44
CA GLY A 326 -18.04 0.19 -24.54
C GLY A 326 -19.23 -0.30 -23.70
N SER A 327 -19.09 -1.39 -22.93
CA SER A 327 -20.13 -1.85 -22.02
C SER A 327 -20.31 -0.87 -20.85
N SER A 328 -21.54 -0.75 -20.35
CA SER A 328 -21.84 0.08 -19.17
C SER A 328 -21.95 -0.81 -17.94
N SER A 329 -21.14 -0.54 -16.93
CA SER A 329 -21.14 -1.27 -15.65
C SER A 329 -21.50 -0.33 -14.49
N PRO A 330 -22.22 -0.81 -13.46
CA PRO A 330 -22.63 0.04 -12.33
C PRO A 330 -21.46 0.49 -11.47
N ALA A 331 -20.31 -0.18 -11.55
CA ALA A 331 -19.11 0.10 -10.79
C ALA A 331 -17.86 -0.22 -11.63
N MET A 332 -16.72 0.35 -11.24
CA MET A 332 -15.41 0.04 -11.80
C MET A 332 -14.91 -1.29 -11.25
N ARG A 333 -14.77 -2.32 -12.10
CA ARG A 333 -14.28 -3.64 -11.67
C ARG A 333 -12.83 -3.56 -11.17
N LEU A 334 -12.54 -4.16 -10.01
CA LEU A 334 -11.23 -4.10 -9.38
C LEU A 334 -10.15 -4.80 -10.22
N CYS A 335 -10.38 -6.04 -10.66
CA CYS A 335 -9.40 -6.80 -11.44
C CYS A 335 -9.01 -6.14 -12.77
N HIS A 336 -9.96 -5.46 -13.40
CA HIS A 336 -9.74 -4.74 -14.65
C HIS A 336 -9.12 -3.35 -14.44
N SER A 337 -8.81 -2.95 -13.21
CA SER A 337 -8.33 -1.59 -12.90
C SER A 337 -6.90 -1.55 -12.37
N PHE A 338 -6.29 -2.71 -12.14
CA PHE A 338 -4.87 -2.81 -11.77
C PHE A 338 -3.99 -2.24 -12.87
N TRP A 339 -3.10 -1.31 -12.51
CA TRP A 339 -2.07 -0.74 -13.40
C TRP A 339 -2.58 -0.15 -14.73
N LYS A 340 -3.89 0.12 -14.87
CA LYS A 340 -4.47 0.74 -16.06
C LYS A 340 -3.97 2.15 -16.25
N ARG A 341 -3.13 2.41 -17.25
CA ARG A 341 -2.60 3.77 -17.58
C ARG A 341 -3.70 4.73 -18.00
N LEU A 342 -4.71 4.20 -18.66
CA LEU A 342 -5.86 4.94 -19.18
C LEU A 342 -7.13 4.31 -18.66
N VAL A 343 -7.51 4.64 -17.42
CA VAL A 343 -8.87 4.37 -16.99
C VAL A 343 -9.76 5.44 -17.64
N ARG A 344 -10.53 5.08 -18.67
CA ARG A 344 -11.76 5.83 -18.95
C ARG A 344 -12.73 5.40 -17.83
N PRO A 345 -13.16 6.29 -16.92
CA PRO A 345 -13.31 7.72 -17.08
C PRO A 345 -12.30 8.62 -16.34
N LEU A 346 -11.30 8.14 -15.57
CA LEU A 346 -10.33 8.95 -14.79
C LEU A 346 -9.38 9.86 -15.62
N ARG A 347 -9.94 10.69 -16.49
CA ARG A 347 -9.23 11.60 -17.39
C ARG A 347 -9.17 13.00 -16.83
N ALA A 348 -10.23 13.42 -16.12
CA ALA A 348 -10.33 14.74 -15.51
C ALA A 348 -10.27 14.62 -13.99
N GLY A 349 -9.84 15.69 -13.33
CA GLY A 349 -9.84 15.73 -11.88
C GLY A 349 -11.23 15.50 -11.23
N GLN A 350 -12.33 15.74 -11.95
CA GLN A 350 -13.70 15.46 -11.49
C GLN A 350 -13.97 13.96 -11.31
N ASP A 351 -13.35 13.11 -12.12
CA ASP A 351 -13.57 11.66 -12.03
C ASP A 351 -12.91 11.09 -10.77
N VAL A 352 -11.84 11.72 -10.30
CA VAL A 352 -11.21 11.40 -9.01
C VAL A 352 -12.15 11.79 -7.85
N ASP A 353 -12.78 12.97 -7.93
CA ASP A 353 -13.76 13.41 -6.92
C ASP A 353 -14.92 12.43 -6.83
N ASP A 354 -15.45 12.00 -7.98
CA ASP A 354 -16.55 11.06 -8.04
C ASP A 354 -16.16 9.66 -7.54
N LEU A 355 -14.90 9.24 -7.76
CA LEU A 355 -14.38 8.00 -7.20
C LEU A 355 -14.26 8.08 -5.67
N LEU A 356 -13.69 9.16 -5.12
CA LEU A 356 -13.59 9.38 -3.67
C LEU A 356 -14.97 9.40 -3.02
N MET A 357 -15.92 10.14 -3.60
CA MET A 357 -17.30 10.19 -3.12
C MET A 357 -18.01 8.84 -3.22
N GLY A 358 -17.70 8.04 -4.24
CA GLY A 358 -18.20 6.68 -4.40
C GLY A 358 -17.65 5.74 -3.33
N MET A 359 -16.33 5.74 -3.12
CA MET A 359 -15.67 4.97 -2.08
C MET A 359 -16.14 5.36 -0.67
N ALA A 360 -16.42 6.63 -0.42
CA ALA A 360 -16.93 7.13 0.85
C ALA A 360 -18.36 6.65 1.13
N SER A 361 -19.17 6.41 0.09
CA SER A 361 -20.56 5.96 0.22
C SER A 361 -20.73 4.45 0.09
N GLN A 362 -19.75 3.75 -0.46
CA GLN A 362 -19.78 2.31 -0.64
C GLN A 362 -19.30 1.59 0.61
N ILE A 363 -20.06 0.57 1.04
CA ILE A 363 -19.65 -0.35 2.10
C ILE A 363 -18.65 -1.37 1.54
N ALA A 364 -17.59 -1.61 2.29
CA ALA A 364 -16.56 -2.60 2.00
C ALA A 364 -17.08 -4.04 2.18
N GLU A 365 -16.30 -5.02 1.72
CA GLU A 365 -16.62 -6.43 1.98
C GLU A 365 -16.48 -6.76 3.47
N ARG A 366 -17.07 -7.90 3.85
CA ARG A 366 -17.08 -8.41 5.20
C ARG A 366 -15.68 -8.73 5.70
N GLU A 367 -15.43 -8.43 6.97
CA GLU A 367 -14.21 -8.83 7.69
C GLU A 367 -14.26 -10.32 8.06
N ASP A 368 -14.21 -11.21 7.08
CA ASP A 368 -14.20 -12.67 7.27
C ASP A 368 -12.99 -13.33 6.58
N SER A 369 -13.02 -14.64 6.37
CA SER A 369 -11.91 -15.33 5.69
C SER A 369 -11.99 -15.19 4.16
N ILE A 370 -13.11 -14.71 3.62
CA ILE A 370 -13.38 -14.71 2.18
C ILE A 370 -12.62 -13.56 1.52
N VAL A 371 -12.09 -13.86 0.33
CA VAL A 371 -11.41 -12.88 -0.52
C VAL A 371 -12.01 -12.93 -1.90
N VAL A 372 -12.36 -11.75 -2.42
CA VAL A 372 -12.94 -11.59 -3.76
C VAL A 372 -12.07 -12.22 -4.84
N GLU A 373 -12.72 -12.77 -5.87
CA GLU A 373 -12.03 -13.43 -6.98
C GLU A 373 -11.01 -12.52 -7.68
N ASP A 374 -11.30 -11.22 -7.73
CA ASP A 374 -10.44 -10.18 -8.29
C ASP A 374 -9.03 -10.20 -7.68
N LEU A 375 -8.92 -10.49 -6.38
CA LEU A 375 -7.64 -10.58 -5.66
C LEU A 375 -7.10 -12.01 -5.58
N ARG A 376 -7.98 -13.02 -5.49
CA ARG A 376 -7.59 -14.43 -5.33
C ARG A 376 -7.17 -15.12 -6.63
N GLY A 377 -7.75 -14.73 -7.75
CA GLY A 377 -7.58 -15.38 -9.06
C GLY A 377 -6.97 -14.47 -10.13
N PHE A 378 -7.27 -13.17 -10.09
CA PHE A 378 -6.93 -12.23 -11.17
C PHE A 378 -5.89 -11.18 -10.80
N LEU A 379 -5.40 -11.19 -9.56
CA LEU A 379 -4.24 -10.41 -9.18
C LEU A 379 -3.03 -10.93 -9.97
N THR A 380 -2.50 -10.09 -10.86
CA THR A 380 -1.48 -10.57 -11.81
C THR A 380 -0.20 -11.02 -11.16
N PHE A 381 0.51 -11.86 -11.90
CA PHE A 381 1.87 -12.30 -11.64
C PHE A 381 2.89 -11.18 -11.37
N LEU A 382 2.73 -10.00 -11.98
CA LEU A 382 3.52 -8.82 -11.62
C LEU A 382 2.97 -8.06 -10.40
N SER A 383 1.71 -8.26 -10.06
CA SER A 383 1.06 -7.78 -8.82
C SER A 383 1.24 -8.72 -7.63
N PHE A 384 1.83 -9.91 -7.80
CA PHE A 384 2.35 -10.71 -6.68
C PHE A 384 3.43 -9.96 -5.89
N LEU A 385 3.99 -8.89 -6.46
CA LEU A 385 4.80 -7.90 -5.76
C LEU A 385 4.00 -7.03 -4.78
N LEU A 386 2.71 -6.77 -5.01
CA LEU A 386 1.86 -5.98 -4.10
C LEU A 386 1.45 -6.72 -2.81
N PHE A 387 1.37 -8.05 -2.84
CA PHE A 387 0.82 -8.87 -1.73
C PHE A 387 1.82 -9.91 -1.20
N ARG A 388 3.09 -9.52 -1.06
CA ARG A 388 4.18 -10.41 -0.56
C ARG A 388 4.07 -10.83 0.92
N ALA A 389 3.11 -10.30 1.68
CA ALA A 389 2.85 -10.70 3.08
C ALA A 389 1.67 -11.69 3.26
N ALA A 390 0.89 -11.95 2.20
CA ALA A 390 -0.40 -12.62 2.34
C ALA A 390 -0.31 -14.14 2.60
N TRP A 391 0.78 -14.81 2.22
CA TRP A 391 0.73 -16.27 2.00
C TRP A 391 1.43 -17.17 3.04
N TRP A 392 2.03 -16.62 4.10
CA TRP A 392 2.84 -17.40 5.07
C TRP A 392 2.41 -17.38 6.54
N GLY A 393 1.49 -16.50 6.93
CA GLY A 393 1.11 -16.32 8.35
C GLY A 393 -0.20 -17.00 8.73
N LEU A 394 -0.66 -17.96 7.95
CA LEU A 394 -1.97 -18.59 8.17
C LEU A 394 -1.93 -19.67 9.27
N PHE A 395 -0.75 -20.07 9.75
CA PHE A 395 -0.63 -21.06 10.81
C PHE A 395 -0.47 -20.48 12.23
N LEU A 396 0.00 -19.24 12.39
CA LEU A 396 0.26 -18.68 13.74
C LEU A 396 -1.00 -18.18 14.46
N PHE A 397 -2.08 -17.87 13.74
CA PHE A 397 -3.31 -17.34 14.36
C PHE A 397 -4.41 -18.38 14.59
N ILE A 398 -4.47 -19.45 13.78
CA ILE A 398 -5.57 -20.43 13.86
C ILE A 398 -5.27 -21.57 14.86
N VAL A 399 -4.00 -21.77 15.27
CA VAL A 399 -3.62 -22.89 16.15
C VAL A 399 -3.20 -22.46 17.56
N PHE A 400 -2.85 -21.18 17.81
CA PHE A 400 -2.29 -20.76 19.11
C PHE A 400 -3.03 -19.65 19.89
N PHE A 401 -4.12 -19.08 19.37
CA PHE A 401 -4.96 -18.15 20.14
C PHE A 401 -6.44 -18.54 20.12
N PRO A 402 -6.88 -19.52 20.94
CA PRO A 402 -8.29 -19.67 21.27
C PRO A 402 -8.76 -18.66 22.34
N TYR A 403 -7.87 -17.86 22.92
CA TYR A 403 -8.21 -16.84 23.92
C TYR A 403 -7.28 -15.64 23.81
N VAL A 404 -7.73 -14.57 23.13
CA VAL A 404 -7.64 -13.14 23.49
C VAL A 404 -8.27 -12.36 22.33
N PHE A 405 -9.60 -12.21 22.37
CA PHE A 405 -10.31 -10.95 22.19
C PHE A 405 -11.74 -11.08 22.68
#